data_AF-A0A1B1CM29-F1
#
_entry.id   AF-A0A1B1CM29-F1
#
_cell.length_a   1.000
_cell.length_b   1.000
_cell.length_c   1.000
_cell.angle_alpha   90.00
_cell.angle_beta   90.00
_cell.angle_gamma   90.00
#
_symmetry.space_group_name_H-M   'P 1'
#
loop_
_entity.id
_entity.type
_entity.pdbx_description
1 polymer ?
#
loop_
_entity_poly.entity_id
_entity_poly.type
_entity_poly.pdbx_seq_one_letter_code
_entity_poly.pdbx_strand_id
1 'polypeptide(L)'
;MEKHIVKADGNGAIDVNGQVSPVTYTVGLKQGIGRSYEVDIRLMAPRDWLLQRGFERDAVLVSQSGARIPVYHDGGSHHDNGRRGPADTISIELTARDDSCTSEVDLMRKYPEFDGADA
;
A
#
# COMPACT_ATOMS: atom_id res chain seq x y z
N MET A 1 -7.58 2.47 24.72
CA MET A 1 -6.41 1.65 24.35
C MET A 1 -5.99 2.09 22.97
N GLU A 2 -4.81 2.70 22.90
CA GLU A 2 -4.27 3.30 21.68
C GLU A 2 -4.07 2.20 20.64
N LYS A 3 -4.72 2.36 19.49
CA LYS A 3 -4.46 1.52 18.33
C LYS A 3 -3.11 1.98 17.79
N HIS A 4 -2.04 1.27 18.18
CA HIS A 4 -0.71 1.55 17.66
C HIS A 4 -0.73 1.23 16.16
N ILE A 5 -0.73 2.29 15.35
CA ILE A 5 -0.65 2.19 13.89
C ILE A 5 0.77 2.60 13.53
N VAL A 6 1.63 1.63 13.25
CA VAL A 6 2.96 1.92 12.72
C VAL A 6 2.79 2.19 11.23
N LYS A 7 3.37 3.29 10.74
CA LYS A 7 3.45 3.57 9.30
C LYS A 7 4.90 3.65 8.90
N ALA A 8 5.26 2.95 7.84
CA ALA A 8 6.58 3.00 7.24
C ALA A 8 6.44 3.35 5.77
N ASP A 9 7.30 4.24 5.28
CA ASP A 9 7.34 4.60 3.86
C ASP A 9 8.37 3.71 3.17
N GLY A 10 7.93 3.02 2.13
CA GLY A 10 8.72 2.13 1.31
C GLY A 10 8.81 2.63 -0.14
N ASN A 11 9.93 2.34 -0.78
CA ASN A 11 10.07 2.52 -2.22
C ASN A 11 9.81 1.19 -2.92
N GLY A 12 9.01 1.20 -3.98
CA GLY A 12 8.69 0.01 -4.75
C GLY A 12 8.51 0.33 -6.22
N ALA A 13 8.00 -0.65 -6.96
CA ALA A 13 7.60 -0.47 -8.34
C ALA A 13 6.21 -1.05 -8.55
N ILE A 14 5.33 -0.34 -9.23
CA ILE A 14 4.04 -0.87 -9.64
C ILE A 14 4.17 -1.55 -11.00
N ASP A 15 3.80 -2.83 -11.05
CA ASP A 15 3.70 -3.66 -12.24
C ASP A 15 2.26 -3.64 -12.76
N VAL A 16 2.08 -3.14 -13.97
CA VAL A 16 0.81 -3.16 -14.71
C VAL A 16 1.08 -3.78 -16.07
N ASN A 17 0.46 -4.92 -16.33
CA ASN A 17 0.57 -5.63 -17.61
C ASN A 17 2.05 -5.94 -18.02
N GLY A 18 2.93 -6.19 -17.04
CA GLY A 18 4.36 -6.44 -17.26
C GLY A 18 5.22 -5.18 -17.43
N GLN A 19 4.64 -3.99 -17.27
CA GLN A 19 5.38 -2.74 -17.23
C GLN A 19 5.51 -2.26 -15.78
N VAL A 20 6.74 -2.04 -15.35
CA VAL A 20 7.05 -1.58 -13.99
C VAL A 20 7.32 -0.08 -13.97
N SER A 21 6.77 0.64 -12.98
CA SER A 21 7.13 2.04 -12.71
C SER A 21 7.51 2.23 -11.25
N PRO A 22 8.61 2.95 -10.95
CA PRO A 22 8.97 3.26 -9.58
C PRO A 22 7.87 4.13 -8.95
N VAL A 23 7.45 3.74 -7.74
CA VAL A 23 6.45 4.45 -6.93
C VAL A 23 6.84 4.37 -5.46
N THR A 24 6.40 5.34 -4.67
CA THR A 24 6.50 5.28 -3.21
C THR A 24 5.19 4.73 -2.67
N TYR A 25 5.29 3.82 -1.70
CA TYR A 25 4.15 3.29 -0.96
C TYR A 25 4.36 3.51 0.52
N THR A 26 3.27 3.58 1.27
CA THR A 26 3.26 3.60 2.72
C THR A 26 2.61 2.31 3.18
N VAL A 27 3.28 1.58 4.06
CA VAL A 27 2.75 0.39 4.71
C VAL A 27 2.36 0.73 6.13
N GLY A 28 1.14 0.39 6.51
CA GLY A 28 0.51 0.66 7.79
C GLY A 28 0.22 -0.64 8.51
N LEU A 29 0.92 -0.90 9.61
CA LEU A 29 0.60 -2.01 10.49
C LEU A 29 -0.46 -1.57 11.50
N LYS A 30 -1.59 -2.27 11.52
CA LYS A 30 -2.65 -2.08 12.48
C LYS A 30 -2.81 -3.34 13.31
N GLN A 31 -2.50 -3.23 14.60
CA GLN A 31 -2.76 -4.32 15.54
C GLN A 31 -4.27 -4.39 15.85
N GLY A 32 -4.89 -5.50 15.44
CA GLY A 32 -6.29 -5.81 15.74
C GLY A 32 -6.50 -6.26 17.18
N ILE A 33 -7.74 -6.59 17.54
CA ILE A 33 -8.06 -7.06 18.89
C ILE A 33 -7.57 -8.51 19.02
N GLY A 34 -6.41 -8.72 19.67
CA GLY A 34 -5.80 -10.05 19.87
C GLY A 34 -4.44 -10.18 19.18
N ARG A 35 -4.22 -11.28 18.45
CA ARG A 35 -2.99 -11.57 17.66
C ARG A 35 -3.17 -11.35 16.14
N SER A 36 -4.23 -10.67 15.72
CA SER A 36 -4.47 -10.35 14.32
C SER A 36 -3.69 -9.11 13.93
N TYR A 37 -2.69 -9.26 13.06
CA TYR A 37 -1.98 -8.14 12.44
C TYR A 37 -2.65 -7.83 11.10
N GLU A 38 -3.09 -6.59 10.92
CA GLU A 38 -3.61 -6.12 9.65
C GLU A 38 -2.56 -5.22 9.01
N VAL A 39 -2.06 -5.60 7.84
CA VAL A 39 -1.16 -4.73 7.06
C VAL A 39 -1.98 -4.05 5.98
N ASP A 40 -2.03 -2.73 6.05
CA ASP A 40 -2.64 -1.85 5.05
C ASP A 40 -1.53 -1.22 4.21
N ILE A 41 -1.54 -1.41 2.91
CA ILE A 41 -0.55 -0.84 2.00
C ILE A 41 -1.26 0.17 1.16
N ARG A 42 -0.70 1.37 1.07
CA ARG A 42 -1.26 2.48 0.31
C ARG A 42 -0.19 3.11 -0.55
N LEU A 43 -0.46 3.32 -1.82
CA LEU A 43 0.50 3.97 -2.71
C LEU A 43 -0.20 4.93 -3.65
N MET A 44 0.54 5.94 -4.08
CA MET A 44 0.08 6.92 -5.07
C MET A 44 0.77 6.63 -6.39
N ALA A 45 0.01 6.13 -7.36
CA ALA A 45 0.51 5.88 -8.71
C ALA A 45 -0.07 6.92 -9.68
N PRO A 46 0.71 7.41 -10.65
CA PRO A 46 0.21 8.37 -11.63
C PRO A 46 -0.94 7.76 -12.44
N ARG A 47 -2.12 8.40 -12.38
CA ARG A 47 -3.33 7.96 -13.09
C ARG A 47 -3.08 7.82 -14.58
N ASP A 48 -2.45 8.83 -15.16
CA ASP A 48 -2.16 8.87 -16.59
C ASP A 48 -1.28 7.69 -16.99
N TRP A 49 -0.25 7.40 -16.19
CA TRP A 49 0.60 6.22 -16.41
C TRP A 49 -0.21 4.93 -16.31
N LEU A 50 -1.00 4.75 -15.26
CA LEU A 50 -1.85 3.56 -15.11
C LEU A 50 -2.78 3.36 -16.33
N LEU A 51 -3.49 4.42 -16.73
CA LEU A 51 -4.40 4.37 -17.88
C LEU A 51 -3.65 4.13 -19.20
N GLN A 52 -2.49 4.76 -19.40
CA GLN A 52 -1.62 4.51 -20.57
C GLN A 52 -1.17 3.05 -20.65
N ARG A 53 -1.02 2.37 -19.51
CA ARG A 53 -0.59 0.98 -19.40
C ARG A 53 -1.75 -0.03 -19.47
N GLY A 54 -2.99 0.45 -19.59
CA GLY A 54 -4.17 -0.41 -19.58
C GLY A 54 -4.54 -0.93 -18.20
N PHE A 55 -4.20 -0.19 -17.13
CA PHE A 55 -4.69 -0.47 -15.79
C PHE A 55 -6.22 -0.45 -15.77
N GLU A 56 -6.84 -1.57 -15.39
CA GLU A 56 -8.30 -1.67 -15.25
C GLU A 56 -8.77 -1.31 -13.84
N ARG A 57 -8.26 -2.03 -12.84
CA ARG A 57 -8.66 -1.90 -11.42
C ARG A 57 -7.68 -2.53 -10.44
N ASP A 58 -6.90 -3.50 -10.89
CA ASP A 58 -5.88 -4.20 -10.13
C ASP A 58 -4.49 -4.03 -10.76
N ALA A 59 -3.48 -4.02 -9.91
CA ALA A 59 -2.07 -3.95 -10.26
C ALA A 59 -1.26 -4.74 -9.23
N VAL A 60 0.03 -4.91 -9.49
CA VAL A 60 0.93 -5.58 -8.55
C VAL A 60 1.98 -4.59 -8.08
N LEU A 61 1.97 -4.25 -6.79
CA LEU A 61 3.10 -3.56 -6.18
C LEU A 61 4.22 -4.57 -5.96
N VAL A 62 5.39 -4.26 -6.47
CA VAL A 62 6.65 -4.93 -6.18
C VAL A 62 7.39 -4.10 -5.15
N SER A 63 7.51 -4.59 -3.92
CA SER A 63 8.30 -3.93 -2.88
C SER A 63 9.79 -3.98 -3.22
N GLN A 64 10.61 -3.17 -2.55
CA GLN A 64 12.07 -3.22 -2.71
C GLN A 64 12.66 -4.61 -2.40
N SER A 65 12.03 -5.35 -1.50
CA SER A 65 12.39 -6.73 -1.15
C SER A 65 12.04 -7.75 -2.25
N GLY A 66 11.33 -7.33 -3.30
CA GLY A 66 10.81 -8.21 -4.35
C GLY A 66 9.49 -8.89 -4.02
N ALA A 67 8.83 -8.50 -2.92
CA ALA A 67 7.51 -9.02 -2.59
C ALA A 67 6.47 -8.47 -3.57
N ARG A 68 5.65 -9.36 -4.15
CA ARG A 68 4.60 -8.99 -5.09
C ARG A 68 3.27 -8.94 -4.35
N ILE A 69 2.78 -7.74 -4.13
CA ILE A 69 1.55 -7.44 -3.41
C ILE A 69 0.48 -7.03 -4.43
N PRO A 70 -0.62 -7.77 -4.57
CA PRO A 70 -1.73 -7.33 -5.41
C PRO A 70 -2.39 -6.10 -4.78
N VAL A 71 -2.29 -4.97 -5.46
CA VAL A 71 -2.94 -3.71 -5.09
C VAL A 71 -4.14 -3.49 -5.99
N TYR A 72 -5.18 -2.91 -5.43
CA TYR A 72 -6.40 -2.62 -6.15
C TYR A 72 -6.78 -1.16 -5.90
N HIS A 73 -7.43 -0.57 -6.89
CA HIS A 73 -8.10 0.68 -6.69
C HIS A 73 -9.39 0.40 -5.93
N ASP A 74 -9.33 0.46 -4.61
CA ASP A 74 -10.54 0.57 -3.80
C ASP A 74 -11.17 1.94 -4.13
N GLY A 75 -12.17 1.93 -5.01
CA GLY A 75 -12.85 3.13 -5.51
C GLY A 75 -13.57 3.96 -4.45
N GLY A 76 -13.37 3.65 -3.16
CA GLY A 76 -13.75 4.49 -2.05
C GLY A 76 -14.13 3.66 -0.84
N SER A 77 -13.34 3.79 0.24
CA SER A 77 -13.83 3.97 1.61
C SER A 77 -12.66 4.19 2.57
N HIS A 78 -12.35 5.45 2.89
CA HIS A 78 -12.61 6.03 4.21
C HIS A 78 -11.69 7.24 4.48
N HIS A 79 -12.33 8.38 4.76
CA HIS A 79 -11.81 9.55 5.48
C HIS A 79 -11.04 10.63 4.68
N ASP A 80 -11.77 11.42 3.90
CA ASP A 80 -11.59 12.88 4.01
C ASP A 80 -12.92 13.55 4.36
N ASN A 81 -12.95 14.01 5.61
CA ASN A 81 -13.79 15.06 6.12
C ASN A 81 -13.54 16.34 5.29
N GLY A 82 -14.23 16.43 4.17
CA GLY A 82 -14.55 17.65 3.46
C GLY A 82 -13.41 18.62 3.12
N ARG A 83 -12.46 18.27 2.25
CA ARG A 83 -11.95 19.25 1.27
C ARG A 83 -11.22 18.64 0.08
N ARG A 84 -11.96 18.35 -1.00
CA ARG A 84 -11.71 18.71 -2.42
C ARG A 84 -12.21 17.63 -3.38
N GLY A 85 -12.84 18.11 -4.44
CA GLY A 85 -13.59 17.29 -5.39
C GLY A 85 -12.73 16.38 -6.29
N PRO A 86 -13.39 15.47 -7.01
CA PRO A 86 -12.79 14.39 -7.82
C PRO A 86 -12.10 14.85 -9.13
N ALA A 87 -11.61 16.09 -9.22
CA ALA A 87 -11.21 16.70 -10.48
C ALA A 87 -9.70 16.94 -10.66
N ASP A 88 -8.86 16.78 -9.62
CA ASP A 88 -7.47 17.27 -9.64
C ASP A 88 -6.41 16.21 -9.31
N THR A 89 -6.79 14.96 -9.06
CA THR A 89 -5.81 13.93 -8.68
C THR A 89 -5.17 13.31 -9.93
N ILE A 90 -4.01 13.85 -10.32
CA ILE A 90 -3.11 13.27 -11.34
C ILE A 90 -2.62 11.86 -10.91
N SER A 91 -2.85 11.46 -9.66
CA SER A 91 -2.50 10.16 -9.10
C SER A 91 -3.74 9.38 -8.64
N ILE A 92 -3.77 8.08 -8.92
CA ILE A 92 -4.70 7.11 -8.34
C ILE A 92 -4.10 6.59 -7.04
N GLU A 93 -4.91 6.55 -5.99
CA GLU A 93 -4.59 5.80 -4.77
C GLU A 93 -4.91 4.33 -4.98
N LEU A 94 -3.92 3.47 -4.77
CA LEU A 94 -4.05 2.03 -4.79
C LEU A 94 -3.78 1.51 -3.39
N THR A 95 -4.64 0.59 -2.96
CA THR A 95 -4.55 -0.02 -1.64
C THR A 95 -4.42 -1.53 -1.76
N ALA A 96 -3.73 -2.14 -0.81
CA ALA A 96 -3.73 -3.59 -0.61
C ALA A 96 -3.88 -3.89 0.86
N ARG A 97 -4.57 -4.98 1.17
CA ARG A 97 -4.64 -5.52 2.51
C ARG A 97 -3.95 -6.88 2.52
N ASP A 98 -2.93 -7.01 3.35
CA ASP A 98 -2.30 -8.30 3.63
C ASP A 98 -2.66 -8.73 5.06
N ASP A 99 -3.65 -9.61 5.17
CA ASP A 99 -3.98 -10.32 6.42
C ASP A 99 -3.23 -11.66 6.55
N SER A 100 -2.40 -12.01 5.55
CA SER A 100 -1.56 -13.22 5.56
C SER A 100 -0.47 -13.19 6.65
N CYS A 101 -0.18 -12.02 7.24
CA CYS A 101 0.81 -11.88 8.29
C CYS A 101 0.23 -12.35 9.64
N THR A 102 0.45 -13.61 10.01
CA THR A 102 -0.01 -14.17 11.29
C THR A 102 0.96 -13.91 12.46
N SER A 103 2.13 -13.31 12.20
CA SER A 103 3.16 -13.05 13.21
C SER A 103 4.04 -11.87 12.83
N GLU A 104 4.58 -11.20 13.85
CA GLU A 104 5.52 -10.08 13.70
C GLU A 104 6.78 -10.48 12.92
N VAL A 105 7.26 -11.71 13.09
CA VAL A 105 8.40 -12.25 12.33
C VAL A 105 8.11 -12.35 10.83
N ASP A 106 6.91 -12.80 10.43
CA ASP A 106 6.50 -12.82 9.02
C ASP A 106 6.37 -11.41 8.46
N LEU A 107 5.87 -10.49 9.29
CA LEU A 107 5.73 -9.09 8.95
C LEU A 107 7.10 -8.43 8.75
N MET A 108 8.04 -8.59 9.68
CA MET A 108 9.42 -8.07 9.56
C MET A 108 10.18 -8.69 8.38
N ARG A 109 9.89 -9.95 8.02
CA ARG A 109 10.49 -10.61 6.84
C ARG A 109 9.92 -10.09 5.52
N LYS A 110 8.62 -9.83 5.44
CA LYS A 110 7.96 -9.28 4.25
C LYS A 110 8.17 -7.78 4.10
N TYR A 111 8.14 -7.08 5.22
CA TYR A 111 8.18 -5.64 5.35
C TYR A 111 9.30 -5.22 6.33
N PRO A 112 10.58 -5.39 5.95
CA PRO A 112 11.70 -4.97 6.77
C PRO A 112 11.70 -3.45 7.03
N GLU A 113 10.93 -2.66 6.28
CA GLU A 113 10.74 -1.23 6.56
C GLU A 113 10.13 -0.93 7.94
N PHE A 114 9.43 -1.89 8.57
CA PHE A 114 8.97 -1.74 9.95
C PHE A 114 10.05 -1.99 11.00
N ASP A 115 11.10 -2.75 10.68
CA ASP A 115 12.22 -3.05 11.57
C ASP A 115 13.16 -1.83 11.72
N GLY A 116 13.26 -1.00 10.69
CA GLY A 116 14.10 0.19 10.66
C GLY A 116 13.51 1.45 11.31
N ALA A 117 12.33 1.39 11.93
CA ALA A 117 11.69 2.54 12.58
C ALA A 117 12.18 2.80 14.03
N ASP A 118 13.39 2.37 14.36
CA ASP A 118 14.10 2.69 15.60
C ASP A 118 15.30 3.60 15.29
N ALA A 119 15.09 4.90 15.48
CA ALA A 119 16.09 5.88 15.92
C ALA A 119 15.41 7.17 16.41
#